data_AF-A0A819VFH0-F1
#
_entry.id   AF-A0A819VFH0-F1
#
_cell.length_a   1.000
_cell.length_b   1.000
_cell.length_c   1.000
_cell.angle_alpha   90.00
_cell.angle_beta   90.00
_cell.angle_gamma   90.00
#
_symmetry.space_group_name_H-M   'P 1'
#
loop_
_entity.id
_entity.type
_entity.pdbx_description
1 polymer ?
#
loop_
_entity_poly.entity_id
_entity_poly.type
_entity_poly.pdbx_seq_one_letter_code
_entity_poly.pdbx_strand_id
1 'polypeptide(L)'
;TVCLRIWLTSIDSMMHLVCCGLLLVICLGIAADDERIDINHEIHPIIPNLNSGTFNIHESEGLYGVGSSGGTNYNISNSTEYPWFLLACTLLSIVMLMSMVVVAIYVQARKDRRSPSNGLPARNVANLAYGQNILGPNIFKSGFWESRYFQDETWHGPYQLSLLFNPIRLILTGLGMDDVGKFTFAGTYSNETRQIDVKKEYSEYLDNRSENLDYPTTIQLMWNPQTDQFEGKWSVQTDEYNGEDLFDLKFKRSHPPVIHAEV
;
A
#
# COMPACT_ATOMS: atom_id res chain seq x y z
N THR A 1 -14.15 -0.57 7.18
CA THR A 1 -13.80 -1.49 8.28
C THR A 1 -12.96 -2.68 7.83
N VAL A 2 -13.15 -3.23 6.63
CA VAL A 2 -12.35 -4.36 6.11
C VAL A 2 -10.90 -3.97 5.76
N CYS A 3 -10.66 -2.82 5.10
CA CYS A 3 -9.29 -2.34 4.85
C CYS A 3 -8.47 -2.05 6.11
N LEU A 4 -9.12 -1.61 7.20
CA LEU A 4 -8.47 -1.41 8.49
C LEU A 4 -8.03 -2.76 9.09
N ARG A 5 -8.83 -3.82 8.92
CA ARG A 5 -8.46 -5.17 9.36
C ARG A 5 -7.28 -5.73 8.56
N ILE A 6 -7.26 -5.56 7.24
CA ILE A 6 -6.16 -6.03 6.39
C ILE A 6 -4.85 -5.30 6.72
N TRP A 7 -4.92 -3.99 6.97
CA TRP A 7 -3.76 -3.19 7.35
C TRP A 7 -3.23 -3.56 8.74
N LEU A 8 -4.12 -3.80 9.71
CA LEU A 8 -3.73 -4.27 11.05
C LEU A 8 -3.11 -5.68 11.00
N THR A 9 -3.62 -6.59 10.18
CA THR A 9 -3.02 -7.93 10.02
C THR A 9 -1.64 -7.90 9.34
N SER A 10 -1.42 -6.91 8.47
CA SER A 10 -0.11 -6.71 7.83
C SER A 10 0.93 -6.21 8.84
N ILE A 11 0.53 -5.31 9.74
CA ILE A 11 1.40 -4.80 10.82
C ILE A 11 1.71 -5.90 11.83
N ASP A 12 0.73 -6.70 12.23
CA ASP A 12 0.97 -7.84 13.14
C ASP A 12 1.94 -8.84 12.52
N SER A 13 1.80 -9.12 11.21
CA SER A 13 2.73 -10.01 10.49
C SER A 13 4.15 -9.45 10.42
N MET A 14 4.30 -8.14 10.20
CA MET A 14 5.62 -7.48 10.21
C MET A 14 6.23 -7.43 11.61
N MET A 15 5.42 -7.18 12.65
CA MET A 15 5.86 -7.24 14.05
C MET A 15 6.33 -8.65 14.44
N HIS A 16 5.62 -9.69 14.01
CA HIS A 16 6.04 -11.07 14.22
C HIS A 16 7.37 -11.37 13.52
N LEU A 17 7.56 -10.92 12.27
CA LEU A 17 8.82 -11.09 11.55
C LEU A 17 10.00 -10.38 12.22
N VAL A 18 9.79 -9.16 12.72
CA VAL A 18 10.82 -8.40 13.45
C VAL A 18 11.15 -9.09 14.79
N CYS A 19 10.14 -9.55 15.53
CA CYS A 19 10.34 -10.29 16.78
C CYS A 19 11.05 -11.63 16.54
N CYS A 20 10.70 -12.37 15.48
CA CYS A 20 11.38 -13.60 15.10
C CYS A 20 12.84 -13.35 14.69
N GLY A 21 13.12 -12.27 13.97
CA GLY A 21 14.48 -11.86 13.60
C GLY A 21 15.33 -11.52 14.84
N LEU A 22 14.77 -10.77 15.78
CA LEU A 22 15.43 -10.42 17.05
C LEU A 22 15.69 -11.66 17.92
N LEU A 23 14.72 -12.58 18.00
CA LEU A 23 14.90 -13.87 18.69
C LEU A 23 16.00 -14.72 18.03
N LEU A 24 16.06 -14.77 16.70
CA LEU A 24 17.13 -15.48 15.98
C LEU A 24 18.51 -14.88 16.28
N VAL A 25 18.63 -13.55 16.32
CA VAL A 25 19.90 -12.87 16.66
C VAL A 25 20.29 -13.16 18.11
N ILE A 26 19.34 -13.15 19.04
CA ILE A 26 19.60 -13.51 20.45
C ILE A 26 20.02 -14.99 20.56
N CYS A 27 19.33 -15.90 19.87
CA CYS A 27 19.66 -17.33 19.88
C CYS A 27 21.04 -17.61 19.25
N LEU A 28 21.39 -16.92 18.16
CA LEU A 28 22.72 -17.05 17.55
C LEU A 28 23.81 -16.44 18.44
N GLY A 29 23.51 -15.35 19.15
CA GLY A 29 24.43 -14.79 20.15
C GLY A 29 24.67 -15.74 21.33
N ILE A 30 23.63 -16.42 21.82
CA ILE A 30 23.75 -17.42 22.90
C ILE A 30 24.47 -18.68 22.40
N ALA A 31 24.16 -19.16 21.19
CA ALA A 31 24.81 -20.33 20.62
C ALA A 31 26.31 -20.12 20.34
N ALA A 32 26.72 -18.89 19.98
CA ALA A 32 28.12 -18.53 19.84
C ALA A 32 28.88 -18.48 21.17
N ASP A 33 28.18 -18.35 22.30
CA ASP A 33 28.77 -18.39 23.64
C ASP A 33 28.94 -19.85 24.16
N ASP A 34 28.15 -20.79 23.64
CA ASP A 34 28.11 -22.20 24.10
C ASP A 34 29.19 -23.10 23.44
N GLU A 35 29.80 -22.68 22.32
CA GLU A 35 30.94 -23.39 21.71
C GLU A 35 32.27 -23.20 22.46
N ARG A 36 32.27 -22.44 23.57
CA ARG A 36 33.47 -22.18 24.39
C ARG A 36 33.55 -22.96 25.69
N ILE A 37 32.82 -24.08 25.80
CA ILE A 37 33.04 -25.08 26.84
C ILE A 37 34.09 -26.07 26.32
N ASP A 38 35.36 -25.79 26.65
CA ASP A 38 36.49 -26.67 26.38
C ASP A 38 36.25 -28.08 26.94
N ILE A 39 36.20 -29.04 26.02
CA ILE A 39 36.28 -30.48 26.30
C ILE A 39 37.71 -30.79 26.74
N ASN A 40 38.02 -30.51 28.01
CA ASN A 40 39.13 -31.19 28.70
C ASN A 40 38.55 -32.41 29.43
N HIS A 41 38.18 -33.43 28.64
CA HIS A 41 37.93 -34.76 29.17
C HIS A 41 39.26 -35.50 29.21
N GLU A 42 39.83 -35.56 30.41
CA GLU A 42 41.06 -36.25 30.77
C GLU A 42 40.93 -37.75 30.44
N ILE A 43 41.51 -38.18 29.32
CA ILE A 43 41.63 -39.59 28.96
C ILE A 43 42.70 -40.20 29.86
N HIS A 44 42.26 -40.89 30.91
CA HIS A 44 43.14 -41.79 31.67
C HIS A 44 43.57 -42.99 30.81
N PRO A 45 44.87 -43.24 30.62
CA PRO A 45 45.33 -44.51 30.05
C PRO A 45 45.21 -45.63 31.08
N ILE A 46 44.37 -46.62 30.77
CA ILE A 46 44.36 -47.92 31.45
C ILE A 46 45.61 -48.68 31.01
N ILE A 47 46.63 -48.74 31.87
CA ILE A 47 47.78 -49.63 31.72
C ILE A 47 47.41 -50.99 32.35
N PRO A 48 47.45 -52.10 31.60
CA PRO A 48 47.22 -53.43 32.18
C PRO A 48 48.43 -53.88 33.00
N ASN A 49 48.11 -54.31 34.20
CA ASN A 49 48.97 -54.92 35.21
C ASN A 49 49.54 -56.26 34.69
N LEU A 50 50.87 -56.39 34.69
CA LEU A 50 51.58 -57.66 34.49
C LEU A 50 52.66 -57.80 35.58
N ASN A 51 52.47 -58.84 36.38
CA ASN A 51 53.31 -59.30 37.49
C ASN A 51 54.81 -59.32 37.17
N SER A 52 55.64 -58.95 38.14
CA SER A 52 56.54 -59.86 38.88
C SER A 52 57.70 -59.11 39.55
N GLY A 53 58.09 -59.60 40.74
CA GLY A 53 59.48 -59.46 41.20
C GLY A 53 59.75 -58.41 42.29
N THR A 54 59.56 -58.85 43.54
CA THR A 54 60.38 -58.54 44.73
C THR A 54 61.61 -57.63 44.54
N PHE A 55 61.64 -56.48 45.24
CA PHE A 55 62.83 -56.08 46.02
C PHE A 55 62.45 -55.12 47.15
N ASN A 56 63.29 -55.13 48.18
CA ASN A 56 62.98 -54.84 49.58
C ASN A 56 63.67 -53.53 50.03
N ILE A 57 63.08 -52.89 51.05
CA ILE A 57 63.69 -52.02 52.08
C ILE A 57 64.12 -50.60 51.65
N HIS A 58 63.45 -49.57 52.17
CA HIS A 58 63.95 -48.84 53.34
C HIS A 58 62.88 -47.91 53.94
N GLU A 59 62.71 -48.02 55.26
CA GLU A 59 62.08 -47.03 56.14
C GLU A 59 62.78 -45.67 56.04
N SER A 60 62.00 -44.60 55.98
CA SER A 60 62.22 -43.44 56.85
C SER A 60 60.91 -42.68 57.08
N GLU A 61 60.52 -42.64 58.34
CA GLU A 61 59.47 -41.83 58.94
C GLU A 61 59.63 -40.33 58.59
N GLY A 62 58.53 -39.58 58.51
CA GLY A 62 58.65 -38.12 58.44
C GLY A 62 57.38 -37.35 58.11
N LEU A 63 56.53 -37.22 59.13
CA LEU A 63 55.62 -36.12 59.45
C LEU A 63 55.05 -35.22 58.33
N TYR A 64 53.72 -35.27 58.23
CA TYR A 64 52.78 -34.14 58.25
C TYR A 64 53.12 -32.86 57.46
N GLY A 65 52.31 -32.64 56.42
CA GLY A 65 51.52 -31.42 56.30
C GLY A 65 52.19 -30.25 55.58
N VAL A 66 51.77 -30.00 54.34
CA VAL A 66 51.06 -28.78 53.90
C VAL A 66 50.72 -29.03 52.43
N GLY A 67 49.49 -29.45 52.15
CA GLY A 67 48.95 -29.43 50.80
C GLY A 67 48.71 -27.98 50.40
N SER A 68 49.67 -27.39 49.70
CA SER A 68 49.51 -26.10 49.03
C SER A 68 48.42 -26.27 47.97
N SER A 69 47.26 -25.63 48.17
CA SER A 69 46.26 -25.52 47.12
C SER A 69 46.90 -24.74 45.96
N GLY A 70 47.15 -25.43 44.86
CA GLY A 70 47.48 -24.81 43.59
C GLY A 70 46.27 -24.05 43.12
N GLY A 71 46.11 -22.80 43.57
CA GLY A 71 45.23 -21.83 42.96
C GLY A 71 45.70 -21.63 41.53
N THR A 72 45.02 -22.28 40.58
CA THR A 72 45.09 -21.89 39.19
C THR A 72 44.54 -20.48 39.13
N ASN A 73 45.45 -19.51 39.02
CA ASN A 73 45.12 -18.16 38.59
C ASN A 73 44.53 -18.28 37.19
N TYR A 74 43.20 -18.44 37.11
CA TYR A 74 42.45 -18.05 35.94
C TYR A 74 42.65 -16.54 35.83
N ASN A 75 43.67 -16.15 35.08
CA ASN A 75 43.74 -14.83 34.48
C ASN A 75 42.47 -14.73 33.62
N ILE A 76 41.43 -14.17 34.21
CA ILE A 76 40.26 -13.66 33.50
C ILE A 76 40.82 -12.55 32.62
N SER A 77 41.28 -12.94 31.43
CA SER A 77 41.55 -12.02 30.34
C SER A 77 40.20 -11.36 30.07
N ASN A 78 40.04 -10.14 30.58
CA ASN A 78 38.92 -9.27 30.25
C ASN A 78 38.82 -9.20 28.73
N SER A 79 37.93 -10.00 28.16
CA SER A 79 37.68 -10.05 26.72
C SER A 79 36.94 -8.77 26.34
N THR A 80 37.69 -7.70 26.16
CA THR A 80 37.23 -6.40 25.66
C THR A 80 36.90 -6.44 24.16
N GLU A 81 36.49 -7.59 23.62
CA GLU A 81 36.45 -7.84 22.17
C GLU A 81 35.12 -7.60 21.48
N TYR A 82 34.07 -7.12 22.17
CA TYR A 82 32.79 -6.84 21.52
C TYR A 82 32.22 -5.41 21.66
N PRO A 83 33.00 -4.33 21.93
CA PRO A 83 32.43 -2.99 21.92
C PRO A 83 31.94 -2.58 20.53
N TRP A 84 32.57 -3.09 19.47
CA TRP A 84 32.19 -2.79 18.09
C TRP A 84 30.90 -3.50 17.66
N PHE A 85 30.60 -4.69 18.19
CA PHE A 85 29.38 -5.43 17.87
C PHE A 85 28.14 -4.72 18.44
N LEU A 86 28.22 -4.29 19.71
CA LEU A 86 27.17 -3.48 20.33
C LEU A 86 26.98 -2.14 19.61
N LEU A 87 28.08 -1.54 19.15
CA LEU A 87 28.03 -0.31 18.35
C LEU A 87 27.40 -0.55 16.97
N ALA A 88 27.66 -1.70 16.33
CA ALA A 88 27.02 -2.06 15.07
C ALA A 88 25.51 -2.32 15.22
N CYS A 89 25.10 -3.04 16.28
CA CYS A 89 23.69 -3.29 16.58
C CYS A 89 22.92 -2.00 16.87
N THR A 90 23.52 -1.06 17.60
CA THR A 90 22.90 0.24 17.89
C THR A 90 22.80 1.12 16.65
N LEU A 91 23.81 1.11 15.77
CA LEU A 91 23.71 1.83 14.49
C LEU A 91 22.62 1.25 13.58
N LEU A 92 22.50 -0.08 13.51
CA LEU A 92 21.46 -0.75 12.71
C LEU A 92 20.06 -0.40 13.22
N SER A 93 19.85 -0.40 14.55
CA SER A 93 18.55 -0.05 15.12
C SER A 93 18.18 1.41 14.88
N ILE A 94 19.15 2.33 14.92
CA ILE A 94 18.94 3.74 14.55
C ILE A 94 18.53 3.87 13.08
N VAL A 95 19.20 3.17 12.16
CA VAL A 95 18.86 3.21 10.72
C VAL A 95 17.44 2.68 10.48
N MET A 96 17.05 1.60 11.15
CA MET A 96 15.69 1.04 11.06
C MET A 96 14.62 1.99 11.61
N LEU A 97 14.89 2.69 12.71
CA LEU A 97 13.99 3.70 13.24
C LEU A 97 13.86 4.90 12.29
N MET A 98 14.97 5.38 11.75
CA MET A 98 14.97 6.49 10.80
C MET A 98 14.23 6.13 9.51
N SER A 99 14.38 4.90 9.00
CA SER A 99 13.65 4.45 7.82
C SER A 99 12.15 4.36 8.09
N MET A 100 11.73 3.84 9.26
CA MET A 100 10.32 3.85 9.66
C MET A 100 9.76 5.26 9.79
N VAL A 101 10.51 6.20 10.36
CA VAL A 101 10.09 7.62 10.47
C VAL A 101 9.98 8.25 9.08
N VAL A 102 10.93 8.00 8.17
CA VAL A 102 10.86 8.50 6.78
C VAL A 102 9.66 7.89 6.04
N VAL A 103 9.40 6.59 6.19
CA VAL A 103 8.22 5.94 5.59
C VAL A 103 6.94 6.48 6.21
N ALA A 104 6.88 6.69 7.52
CA ALA A 104 5.73 7.26 8.20
C ALA A 104 5.48 8.71 7.76
N ILE A 105 6.52 9.54 7.66
CA ILE A 105 6.43 10.91 7.13
C ILE A 105 6.04 10.87 5.65
N TYR A 106 6.56 9.94 4.85
CA TYR A 106 6.20 9.79 3.44
C TYR A 106 4.74 9.36 3.27
N VAL A 107 4.26 8.41 4.07
CA VAL A 107 2.86 7.96 4.10
C VAL A 107 1.95 9.06 4.60
N GLN A 108 2.34 9.79 5.65
CA GLN A 108 1.59 10.92 6.19
C GLN A 108 1.56 12.07 5.18
N ALA A 109 2.69 12.41 4.56
CA ALA A 109 2.76 13.38 3.47
C ALA A 109 1.95 12.94 2.25
N ARG A 110 1.85 11.63 1.94
CA ARG A 110 0.94 11.12 0.90
C ARG A 110 -0.52 11.26 1.31
N LYS A 111 -0.82 11.08 2.60
CA LYS A 111 -2.16 11.26 3.19
C LYS A 111 -2.55 12.74 3.29
N ASP A 112 -1.60 13.64 3.46
CA ASP A 112 -1.78 15.10 3.52
C ASP A 112 -1.66 15.76 2.13
N ARG A 113 -0.99 15.10 1.16
CA ARG A 113 -1.03 15.42 -0.28
C ARG A 113 -2.26 14.86 -0.99
N ARG A 114 -3.08 14.03 -0.32
CA ARG A 114 -4.53 14.20 -0.49
C ARG A 114 -4.81 15.57 0.06
N SER A 115 -4.64 16.57 -0.80
CA SER A 115 -5.08 17.92 -0.55
C SER A 115 -6.43 17.80 0.15
N PRO A 116 -6.68 18.53 1.25
CA PRO A 116 -8.04 18.70 1.71
C PRO A 116 -8.79 19.05 0.45
N SER A 117 -9.72 18.19 0.10
CA SER A 117 -10.45 18.33 -1.13
C SER A 117 -10.94 19.78 -1.11
N ASN A 118 -10.40 20.60 -2.02
CA ASN A 118 -11.24 21.52 -2.75
C ASN A 118 -12.18 20.74 -3.68
N GLY A 119 -12.45 19.45 -3.39
CA GLY A 119 -13.81 19.07 -3.08
C GLY A 119 -14.46 20.24 -2.33
N LEU A 120 -15.07 21.12 -3.13
CA LEU A 120 -16.43 21.57 -2.89
C LEU A 120 -16.98 20.69 -1.80
N PRO A 121 -17.03 21.20 -0.56
CA PRO A 121 -17.47 20.36 0.53
C PRO A 121 -18.77 19.74 0.06
N ALA A 122 -18.99 18.47 0.37
CA ALA A 122 -20.35 17.98 0.55
C ALA A 122 -21.05 18.75 1.71
N ARG A 123 -20.81 20.06 1.85
CA ARG A 123 -21.70 21.05 2.42
C ARG A 123 -22.91 20.99 1.53
N ASN A 124 -23.92 20.27 1.99
CA ASN A 124 -25.30 20.74 1.92
C ASN A 124 -25.65 21.43 0.58
N VAL A 125 -25.44 20.76 -0.57
CA VAL A 125 -26.09 21.20 -1.82
C VAL A 125 -27.62 21.02 -1.67
N ALA A 126 -28.06 20.27 -0.65
CA ALA A 126 -29.44 20.29 -0.14
C ALA A 126 -29.92 21.67 0.38
N ASN A 127 -29.05 22.65 0.63
CA ASN A 127 -29.44 23.98 1.15
C ASN A 127 -29.16 25.15 0.20
N LEU A 128 -28.75 24.88 -1.05
CA LEU A 128 -28.98 25.80 -2.16
C LEU A 128 -30.25 25.38 -2.90
N ALA A 129 -31.32 25.15 -2.12
CA ALA A 129 -32.66 25.49 -2.56
C ALA A 129 -32.72 27.01 -2.71
N TYR A 130 -32.07 27.52 -3.76
CA TYR A 130 -32.40 28.81 -4.31
C TYR A 130 -33.82 28.65 -4.85
N GLY A 131 -34.78 29.05 -4.02
CA GLY A 131 -36.20 29.12 -4.32
C GLY A 131 -36.47 30.14 -5.42
N GLN A 132 -36.01 29.84 -6.63
CA GLN A 132 -36.41 30.50 -7.86
C GLN A 132 -36.61 29.41 -8.91
N ASN A 133 -37.89 29.16 -9.21
CA ASN A 133 -38.42 28.55 -10.43
C ASN A 133 -37.34 28.04 -11.41
N ILE A 134 -36.94 26.78 -11.29
CA ILE A 134 -35.95 26.13 -12.15
C ILE A 134 -36.62 25.73 -13.48
N LEU A 135 -37.13 26.72 -14.19
CA LEU A 135 -37.44 26.66 -15.63
C LEU A 135 -36.27 27.30 -16.40
N GLY A 136 -35.04 27.01 -15.98
CA GLY A 136 -33.86 27.42 -16.71
C GLY A 136 -33.79 26.68 -18.06
N PRO A 137 -33.23 27.31 -19.11
CA PRO A 137 -33.04 26.63 -20.39
C PRO A 137 -32.20 25.38 -20.19
N ASN A 138 -32.53 24.31 -20.93
CA ASN A 138 -31.75 23.09 -20.91
C ASN A 138 -30.35 23.38 -21.45
N ILE A 139 -29.35 23.25 -20.57
CA ILE A 139 -27.94 23.49 -20.89
C ILE A 139 -27.31 22.33 -21.65
N PHE A 140 -27.87 21.11 -21.51
CA PHE A 140 -27.31 19.92 -22.12
C PHE A 140 -27.72 19.85 -23.60
N LYS A 141 -26.73 19.57 -24.45
CA LYS A 141 -26.89 19.55 -25.92
C LYS A 141 -26.33 18.26 -26.49
N SER A 142 -27.03 17.71 -27.47
CA SER A 142 -26.47 16.66 -28.34
C SER A 142 -25.26 17.21 -29.09
N GLY A 143 -24.19 16.45 -29.14
CA GLY A 143 -22.97 16.85 -29.83
C GLY A 143 -21.76 16.00 -29.51
N PHE A 144 -20.62 16.55 -29.88
CA PHE A 144 -19.32 16.08 -29.45
C PHE A 144 -18.91 16.78 -28.16
N TRP A 145 -18.43 15.95 -27.23
CA TRP A 145 -17.94 16.33 -25.93
C TRP A 145 -16.51 15.82 -25.76
N GLU A 146 -15.76 16.46 -24.89
CA GLU A 146 -14.48 15.97 -24.41
C GLU A 146 -14.62 15.52 -22.96
N SER A 147 -14.17 14.29 -22.68
CA SER A 147 -14.02 13.79 -21.33
C SER A 147 -12.57 13.78 -20.88
N ARG A 148 -12.36 13.98 -19.60
CA ARG A 148 -11.12 13.64 -18.91
C ARG A 148 -11.45 12.94 -17.61
N TYR A 149 -10.59 12.05 -17.17
CA TYR A 149 -10.70 11.43 -15.86
C TYR A 149 -9.34 11.40 -15.19
N PHE A 150 -9.36 11.44 -13.86
CA PHE A 150 -8.16 11.32 -13.05
C PHE A 150 -8.04 9.86 -12.59
N GLN A 151 -6.88 9.26 -12.79
CA GLN A 151 -6.58 7.90 -12.35
C GLN A 151 -5.06 7.75 -12.21
N ASP A 152 -4.63 7.01 -11.18
CA ASP A 152 -3.20 6.76 -10.92
C ASP A 152 -2.37 8.06 -10.86
N GLU A 153 -2.92 9.04 -10.13
CA GLU A 153 -2.32 10.36 -9.90
C GLU A 153 -2.09 11.19 -11.17
N THR A 154 -2.70 10.80 -12.30
CA THR A 154 -2.54 11.43 -13.62
C THR A 154 -3.89 11.72 -14.27
N TRP A 155 -3.97 12.83 -15.02
CA TRP A 155 -5.13 13.12 -15.87
C TRP A 155 -5.00 12.41 -17.21
N HIS A 156 -6.04 11.67 -17.58
CA HIS A 156 -6.17 11.01 -18.87
C HIS A 156 -7.11 11.81 -19.79
N GLY A 157 -6.78 11.87 -21.08
CA GLY A 157 -7.50 12.66 -22.09
C GLY A 157 -6.90 14.04 -22.40
N PRO A 158 -7.63 14.94 -23.08
CA PRO A 158 -9.06 14.83 -23.40
C PRO A 158 -9.38 13.80 -24.48
N TYR A 159 -10.40 12.99 -24.20
CA TYR A 159 -10.95 12.01 -25.14
C TYR A 159 -12.26 12.52 -25.72
N GLN A 160 -12.43 12.40 -27.02
CA GLN A 160 -13.65 12.83 -27.69
C GLN A 160 -14.71 11.73 -27.60
N LEU A 161 -15.94 12.12 -27.27
CA LEU A 161 -17.11 11.24 -27.28
C LEU A 161 -18.33 11.96 -27.86
N SER A 162 -19.28 11.19 -28.38
CA SER A 162 -20.50 11.68 -28.99
C SER A 162 -21.68 11.38 -28.07
N LEU A 163 -22.38 12.42 -27.62
CA LEU A 163 -23.59 12.31 -26.79
C LEU A 163 -24.82 12.75 -27.57
N LEU A 164 -25.85 11.91 -27.54
CA LEU A 164 -27.20 12.16 -28.00
C LEU A 164 -28.09 12.38 -26.79
N PHE A 165 -28.85 13.46 -26.80
CA PHE A 165 -29.72 13.84 -25.72
C PHE A 165 -31.17 13.90 -26.18
N ASN A 166 -32.03 13.20 -25.44
CA ASN A 166 -33.47 13.27 -25.61
C ASN A 166 -34.06 14.26 -24.59
N PRO A 167 -34.45 15.48 -25.01
CA PRO A 167 -34.94 16.52 -24.09
C PRO A 167 -36.30 16.20 -23.46
N ILE A 168 -37.06 15.25 -24.02
CA ILE A 168 -38.39 14.85 -23.51
C ILE A 168 -38.23 13.85 -22.36
N ARG A 169 -37.38 12.84 -22.57
CA ARG A 169 -37.16 11.78 -21.57
C ARG A 169 -36.02 12.09 -20.60
N LEU A 170 -35.25 13.15 -20.88
CA LEU A 170 -34.03 13.50 -20.17
C LEU A 170 -33.01 12.34 -20.13
N ILE A 171 -33.00 11.55 -21.19
CA ILE A 171 -32.08 10.43 -21.37
C ILE A 171 -30.94 10.89 -22.26
N LEU A 172 -29.74 10.49 -21.89
CA LEU A 172 -28.54 10.70 -22.68
C LEU A 172 -27.92 9.34 -23.03
N THR A 173 -27.53 9.21 -24.28
CA THR A 173 -26.82 8.04 -24.79
C THR A 173 -25.61 8.50 -25.60
N GLY A 174 -24.60 7.65 -25.75
CA GLY A 174 -23.42 8.05 -26.46
C GLY A 174 -22.41 6.95 -26.64
N LEU A 175 -21.39 7.28 -27.42
CA LEU A 175 -20.28 6.42 -27.77
C LEU A 175 -19.00 7.23 -27.66
N GLY A 176 -17.94 6.59 -27.22
CA GLY A 176 -16.62 7.21 -27.13
C GLY A 176 -15.52 6.18 -27.23
N MET A 177 -14.30 6.67 -27.26
CA MET A 177 -13.09 5.87 -27.21
C MET A 177 -12.04 6.62 -26.40
N ASP A 178 -11.37 5.90 -25.52
CA ASP A 178 -10.21 6.38 -24.77
C ASP A 178 -9.05 5.37 -24.90
N ASP A 179 -8.03 5.54 -24.07
CA ASP A 179 -6.88 4.67 -23.90
C ASP A 179 -7.21 3.26 -23.40
N VAL A 180 -8.35 3.04 -22.74
CA VAL A 180 -8.80 1.70 -22.34
C VAL A 180 -9.53 1.00 -23.49
N GLY A 181 -10.41 1.72 -24.20
CA GLY A 181 -11.09 1.16 -25.36
C GLY A 181 -12.31 1.93 -25.83
N LYS A 182 -13.12 1.29 -26.67
CA LYS A 182 -14.40 1.83 -27.12
C LYS A 182 -15.47 1.55 -26.08
N PHE A 183 -16.29 2.55 -25.79
CA PHE A 183 -17.33 2.45 -24.77
C PHE A 183 -18.66 3.05 -25.23
N THR A 184 -19.71 2.58 -24.57
CA THR A 184 -21.04 3.19 -24.58
C THR A 184 -21.22 4.01 -23.31
N PHE A 185 -22.04 5.04 -23.41
CA PHE A 185 -22.35 5.99 -22.34
C PHE A 185 -23.86 6.13 -22.26
N ALA A 186 -24.49 5.80 -21.15
CA ALA A 186 -25.95 5.83 -21.04
C ALA A 186 -26.42 6.27 -19.65
N GLY A 187 -27.41 7.15 -19.60
CA GLY A 187 -28.01 7.53 -18.32
C GLY A 187 -29.01 8.66 -18.44
N THR A 188 -29.09 9.47 -17.38
CA THR A 188 -30.13 10.50 -17.22
C THR A 188 -29.52 11.85 -16.88
N TYR A 189 -30.25 12.91 -17.26
CA TYR A 189 -29.95 14.28 -16.90
C TYR A 189 -31.12 14.87 -16.09
N SER A 190 -30.83 15.64 -15.06
CA SER A 190 -31.84 16.37 -14.29
C SER A 190 -31.79 17.85 -14.63
N ASN A 191 -32.88 18.40 -15.17
CA ASN A 191 -32.99 19.85 -15.38
C ASN A 191 -32.99 20.63 -14.06
N GLU A 192 -33.52 20.02 -12.99
CA GLU A 192 -33.67 20.65 -11.68
C GLU A 192 -32.31 20.82 -10.99
N THR A 193 -31.51 19.75 -10.95
CA THR A 193 -30.21 19.75 -10.27
C THR A 193 -29.05 20.00 -11.20
N ARG A 194 -29.28 20.02 -12.52
CA ARG A 194 -28.25 20.07 -13.57
C ARG A 194 -27.20 18.97 -13.38
N GLN A 195 -27.67 17.81 -12.98
CA GLN A 195 -26.85 16.62 -12.72
C GLN A 195 -26.98 15.62 -13.86
N ILE A 196 -25.87 14.96 -14.17
CA ILE A 196 -25.74 13.84 -15.10
C ILE A 196 -25.40 12.61 -14.28
N ASP A 197 -26.20 11.56 -14.41
CA ASP A 197 -25.95 10.24 -13.79
C ASP A 197 -25.92 9.18 -14.88
N VAL A 198 -24.77 8.56 -15.09
CA VAL A 198 -24.51 7.75 -16.28
C VAL A 198 -23.66 6.53 -15.98
N LYS A 199 -23.84 5.51 -16.81
CA LYS A 199 -23.02 4.31 -16.84
C LYS A 199 -22.18 4.32 -18.10
N LYS A 200 -20.90 4.04 -17.92
CA LYS A 200 -19.92 3.82 -18.97
C LYS A 200 -19.59 2.33 -19.01
N GLU A 201 -19.75 1.72 -20.18
CA GLU A 201 -19.52 0.28 -20.41
C GLU A 201 -18.67 0.11 -21.67
N TYR A 202 -17.53 -0.59 -21.55
CA TYR A 202 -16.67 -0.88 -22.69
C TYR A 202 -17.27 -1.97 -23.57
N SER A 203 -17.26 -1.73 -24.89
CA SER A 203 -17.75 -2.66 -25.91
C SER A 203 -16.62 -3.36 -26.69
N GLU A 204 -15.45 -2.72 -26.78
CA GLU A 204 -14.27 -3.24 -27.47
C GLU A 204 -13.00 -2.73 -26.77
N TYR A 205 -12.01 -3.62 -26.57
CA TYR A 205 -10.88 -3.37 -25.69
C TYR A 205 -9.57 -3.20 -26.48
N LEU A 206 -8.68 -2.32 -26.01
CA LEU A 206 -7.35 -2.13 -26.56
C LEU A 206 -6.28 -2.87 -25.73
N ASP A 207 -6.27 -4.20 -25.75
CA ASP A 207 -5.24 -5.13 -25.19
C ASP A 207 -4.68 -4.90 -23.75
N ASN A 208 -5.04 -3.83 -23.05
CA ASN A 208 -4.50 -3.43 -21.74
C ASN A 208 -5.43 -3.92 -20.62
N ARG A 209 -5.47 -5.24 -20.42
CA ARG A 209 -6.40 -5.90 -19.48
C ARG A 209 -6.21 -5.47 -18.02
N SER A 210 -5.03 -5.00 -17.59
CA SER A 210 -4.81 -4.65 -16.18
C SER A 210 -5.51 -3.37 -15.73
N GLU A 211 -5.85 -2.48 -16.67
CA GLU A 211 -6.62 -1.25 -16.41
C GLU A 211 -8.12 -1.46 -16.65
N ASN A 212 -8.49 -2.63 -17.19
CA ASN A 212 -9.85 -3.01 -17.47
C ASN A 212 -10.37 -3.95 -16.39
N LEU A 213 -11.27 -3.44 -15.56
CA LEU A 213 -11.89 -4.23 -14.51
C LEU A 213 -13.14 -5.01 -15.01
N ASP A 214 -13.48 -4.96 -16.30
CA ASP A 214 -14.70 -5.57 -16.88
C ASP A 214 -16.03 -5.13 -16.22
N TYR A 215 -16.00 -4.07 -15.42
CA TYR A 215 -17.14 -3.58 -14.65
C TYR A 215 -17.67 -2.24 -15.17
N PRO A 216 -19.01 -2.06 -15.18
CA PRO A 216 -19.60 -0.78 -15.54
C PRO A 216 -19.13 0.31 -14.58
N THR A 217 -18.64 1.42 -15.13
CA THR A 217 -18.25 2.59 -14.37
C THR A 217 -19.44 3.52 -14.22
N THR A 218 -19.76 3.92 -12.99
CA THR A 218 -20.78 4.93 -12.72
C THR A 218 -20.12 6.30 -12.73
N ILE A 219 -20.72 7.28 -13.39
CA ILE A 219 -20.21 8.64 -13.46
C ILE A 219 -21.35 9.58 -13.04
N GLN A 220 -21.05 10.48 -12.10
CA GLN A 220 -21.99 11.46 -11.57
C GLN A 220 -21.36 12.85 -11.70
N LEU A 221 -21.97 13.72 -12.51
CA LEU A 221 -21.44 15.04 -12.82
C LEU A 221 -22.48 16.12 -12.54
N MET A 222 -22.03 17.29 -12.11
CA MET A 222 -22.87 18.47 -11.93
C MET A 222 -22.35 19.60 -12.81
N TRP A 223 -23.26 20.40 -13.36
CA TRP A 223 -22.88 21.57 -14.14
C TRP A 223 -22.15 22.61 -13.29
N ASN A 224 -20.96 23.00 -13.73
CA ASN A 224 -20.21 24.12 -13.16
C ASN A 224 -20.34 25.36 -14.07
N PRO A 225 -21.09 26.40 -13.65
CA PRO A 225 -21.28 27.60 -14.46
C PRO A 225 -20.04 28.50 -14.55
N GLN A 226 -19.02 28.30 -13.69
CA GLN A 226 -17.79 29.08 -13.73
C GLN A 226 -16.83 28.57 -14.80
N THR A 227 -16.82 27.26 -15.03
CA THR A 227 -15.91 26.58 -15.98
C THR A 227 -16.59 26.17 -17.27
N ASP A 228 -17.92 26.31 -17.36
CA ASP A 228 -18.76 25.96 -18.52
C ASP A 228 -18.60 24.48 -18.92
N GLN A 229 -18.57 23.60 -17.91
CA GLN A 229 -18.43 22.15 -18.08
C GLN A 229 -19.13 21.40 -16.94
N PHE A 230 -19.34 20.11 -17.14
CA PHE A 230 -19.80 19.19 -16.10
C PHE A 230 -18.59 18.61 -15.37
N GLU A 231 -18.64 18.58 -14.04
CA GLU A 231 -17.56 18.12 -13.17
C GLU A 231 -18.13 17.19 -12.10
N GLY A 232 -17.38 16.17 -11.73
CA GLY A 232 -17.81 15.26 -10.67
C GLY A 232 -16.86 14.08 -10.53
N LYS A 233 -17.44 12.90 -10.35
CA LYS A 233 -16.65 11.69 -10.10
C LYS A 233 -17.07 10.53 -10.99
N TRP A 234 -16.10 9.68 -11.30
CA TRP A 234 -16.34 8.30 -11.69
C TRP A 234 -16.19 7.38 -10.47
N SER A 235 -16.89 6.25 -10.46
CA SER A 235 -16.73 5.21 -9.47
C SER A 235 -16.99 3.82 -10.05
N VAL A 236 -16.24 2.84 -9.55
CA VAL A 236 -16.41 1.42 -9.81
C VAL A 236 -16.44 0.73 -8.46
N GLN A 237 -17.50 -0.04 -8.19
CA GLN A 237 -17.65 -0.78 -6.95
C GLN A 237 -17.98 -2.24 -7.25
N THR A 238 -17.06 -3.11 -6.90
CA THR A 238 -17.22 -4.57 -6.93
C THR A 238 -16.68 -5.21 -5.66
N ASP A 239 -16.81 -6.53 -5.56
CA ASP A 239 -16.28 -7.30 -4.43
C ASP A 239 -14.74 -7.29 -4.40
N GLU A 240 -14.09 -7.16 -5.56
CA GLU A 240 -12.64 -7.23 -5.72
C GLU A 240 -11.98 -5.85 -5.83
N TYR A 241 -12.72 -4.83 -6.29
CA TYR A 241 -12.18 -3.50 -6.54
C TYR A 241 -13.16 -2.40 -6.15
N ASN A 242 -12.62 -1.35 -5.53
CA ASN A 242 -13.35 -0.12 -5.28
C ASN A 242 -12.47 1.07 -5.65
N GLY A 243 -12.88 1.82 -6.67
CA GLY A 243 -12.19 3.01 -7.15
C GLY A 243 -13.18 4.15 -7.32
N GLU A 244 -12.75 5.35 -6.97
CA GLU A 244 -13.46 6.58 -7.29
C GLU A 244 -12.45 7.71 -7.50
N ASP A 245 -12.69 8.56 -8.48
CA ASP A 245 -11.89 9.76 -8.69
C ASP A 245 -12.59 10.77 -9.61
N LEU A 246 -11.91 11.87 -9.95
CA LEU A 246 -12.47 12.99 -10.68
C LEU A 246 -12.77 12.68 -12.14
N PHE A 247 -13.84 13.30 -12.65
CA PHE A 247 -14.26 13.22 -14.05
C PHE A 247 -14.79 14.58 -14.52
N ASP A 248 -14.35 15.00 -15.71
CA ASP A 248 -14.79 16.23 -16.37
C ASP A 248 -15.41 15.92 -17.72
N LEU A 249 -16.45 16.67 -18.09
CA LEU A 249 -17.13 16.57 -19.38
C LEU A 249 -17.43 17.96 -19.95
N LYS A 250 -16.77 18.31 -21.06
CA LYS A 250 -16.85 19.64 -21.67
C LYS A 250 -17.44 19.60 -23.07
N PHE A 251 -18.42 20.46 -23.34
CA PHE A 251 -19.03 20.56 -24.65
C PHE A 251 -18.04 21.13 -25.67
N LYS A 252 -18.00 20.57 -26.87
CA LYS A 252 -17.15 21.07 -27.95
C LYS A 252 -17.96 21.67 -29.09
N ARG A 253 -18.85 20.88 -29.68
CA ARG A 253 -19.67 21.30 -30.82
C ARG A 253 -20.87 20.39 -30.98
N SER A 254 -21.95 20.92 -31.54
CA SER A 254 -23.14 20.14 -31.89
C SER A 254 -22.83 19.13 -33.01
N HIS A 255 -23.64 18.07 -33.11
CA HIS A 255 -23.65 17.25 -34.33
C HIS A 255 -23.99 18.15 -35.53
N PRO A 256 -23.36 17.93 -36.69
CA PRO A 256 -23.84 18.54 -37.93
C PRO A 256 -25.32 18.18 -38.10
N PRO A 257 -26.16 19.10 -38.61
CA PRO A 257 -27.53 18.74 -38.95
C PRO A 257 -27.46 17.58 -39.95
N VAL A 258 -28.06 16.44 -39.58
CA VAL A 258 -28.24 15.33 -40.51
C VAL A 258 -29.24 15.84 -41.54
N ILE A 259 -28.73 16.31 -42.68
CA ILE A 259 -29.57 16.60 -43.84
C ILE A 259 -30.05 15.24 -44.30
N HIS A 260 -31.26 14.86 -43.88
CA HIS A 260 -31.98 13.78 -44.53
C HIS A 260 -32.22 14.26 -45.96
N ALA A 261 -31.37 13.84 -46.89
CA ALA A 261 -31.72 13.84 -48.29
C ALA A 261 -32.91 12.89 -48.40
N GLU A 262 -34.12 13.44 -48.48
CA GLU A 262 -35.25 12.71 -49.02
C GLU A 262 -34.84 12.25 -50.43
N VAL A 263 -34.76 10.93 -50.61
CA VAL A 263 -34.63 10.27 -51.91
C VAL A 263 -36.00 9.71 -52.26
#